data_AF-A0AAV2NBZ6-F1
#
_entry.id   AF-A0AAV2NBZ6-F1
#
_cell.length_a   1.000
_cell.length_b   1.000
_cell.length_c   1.000
_cell.angle_alpha   90.00
_cell.angle_beta   90.00
_cell.angle_gamma   90.00
#
_symmetry.space_group_name_H-M   'P 1'
#
loop_
_entity.id
_entity.type
_entity.pdbx_description
1 polymer ?
#
loop_
_entity_poly.entity_id
_entity_poly.type
_entity_poly.pdbx_seq_one_letter_code
_entity_poly.pdbx_strand_id
1 'polypeptide(L)'
;MTNVKQSLEAVDFVCTTADVWSSSKRSFLGITVHWIDSGTLKREGAAIACRRFKGAHTYDKVTKVISEVHSEFDLKLCKITKTIIDNGSNMVKAFKMFGKSESIDISSSNCQQSNDYNTVSYDEDNEDDEIDGDNDLLPQTFPEPVKDYVSDYELLSHERRPTHTLHLIAAVDTKQAMAESNAYKKVHNSAFGKCQALWNLCARSPKACETYLDATGKSSTSPCPTRWNSYYDSVNDLLIVKEHLNEALKILKFPLFKETDLQFVSEYIKCLKPIAEAIQSLQGEKNTYYGMLLPELMRIVKILSSLKMENLKYCANDAILASVTHPFFKMKWVPKEKKEHVKALFLMETRKLKQNENDQKESSTEKKKRDESYFMLQDDSSDSSSTSETTGDLEALQYLQDRDT
;
A
#
# COMPACT_ATOMS: atom_id res chain seq x y z
N MET A 1 -30.94 14.05 19.70
CA MET A 1 -31.05 14.44 18.27
C MET A 1 -31.44 15.91 18.09
N THR A 2 -32.29 16.50 18.93
CA THR A 2 -32.76 17.91 18.80
C THR A 2 -31.63 18.94 18.74
N ASN A 3 -30.52 18.72 19.45
CA ASN A 3 -29.38 19.64 19.47
C ASN A 3 -28.60 19.67 18.14
N VAL A 4 -28.34 18.51 17.52
CA VAL A 4 -27.57 18.43 16.26
C VAL A 4 -28.31 19.09 15.11
N LYS A 5 -29.62 18.86 14.96
CA LYS A 5 -30.41 19.52 13.89
C LYS A 5 -30.39 21.04 14.02
N GLN A 6 -30.51 21.56 15.23
CA GLN A 6 -30.43 23.01 15.50
C GLN A 6 -29.05 23.57 15.16
N SER A 7 -27.97 22.88 15.54
CA SER A 7 -26.61 23.28 15.16
C SER A 7 -26.41 23.28 13.64
N LEU A 8 -26.93 22.26 12.96
CA LEU A 8 -26.85 22.17 11.51
C LEU A 8 -27.69 23.26 10.84
N GLU A 9 -28.87 23.62 11.37
CA GLU A 9 -29.69 24.72 10.84
C GLU A 9 -28.96 26.06 10.88
N ALA A 10 -28.19 26.32 11.95
CA ALA A 10 -27.47 27.58 12.16
C ALA A 10 -26.22 27.78 11.28
N VAL A 11 -25.78 26.76 10.54
CA VAL A 11 -24.60 26.85 9.66
C VAL A 11 -24.98 26.79 8.18
N ASP A 12 -24.25 27.51 7.34
CA ASP A 12 -24.53 27.55 5.90
C ASP A 12 -24.03 26.31 5.17
N PHE A 13 -22.93 25.71 5.66
CA PHE A 13 -22.21 24.67 4.97
C PHE A 13 -21.75 23.57 5.90
N VAL A 14 -21.82 22.33 5.40
CA VAL A 14 -21.36 21.13 6.11
C VAL A 14 -20.53 20.25 5.17
N CYS A 15 -19.74 19.35 5.75
CA CYS A 15 -19.10 18.24 5.05
C CYS A 15 -19.60 16.94 5.67
N THR A 16 -19.87 15.92 4.86
CA THR A 16 -20.22 14.60 5.36
C THR A 16 -19.10 13.60 5.08
N THR A 17 -18.99 12.56 5.90
CA THR A 17 -18.23 11.37 5.52
C THR A 17 -19.15 10.17 5.57
N ALA A 18 -19.00 9.26 4.59
CA ALA A 18 -19.75 8.03 4.53
C ALA A 18 -18.79 6.84 4.46
N ASP A 19 -19.10 5.79 5.21
CA ASP A 19 -18.29 4.59 5.31
C ASP A 19 -19.19 3.36 5.31
N VAL A 20 -18.80 2.32 4.58
CA VAL A 20 -19.50 1.03 4.55
C VAL A 20 -18.48 -0.04 4.89
N TRP A 21 -18.76 -0.79 5.95
CA TRP A 21 -17.88 -1.86 6.38
C TRP A 21 -18.67 -3.12 6.73
N SER A 22 -17.97 -4.24 6.64
CA SER A 22 -18.44 -5.54 7.09
C SER A 22 -17.66 -6.00 8.32
N SER A 23 -18.37 -6.61 9.26
CA SER A 23 -17.83 -7.22 10.47
C SER A 23 -18.55 -8.55 10.67
N SER A 24 -17.83 -9.66 10.56
CA SER A 24 -18.41 -11.01 10.61
C SER A 24 -19.59 -11.15 9.62
N LYS A 25 -20.76 -11.61 10.08
CA LYS A 25 -21.97 -11.79 9.26
C LYS A 25 -22.78 -10.49 9.08
N ARG A 26 -22.13 -9.34 9.27
CA ARG A 26 -22.82 -8.09 9.53
C ARG A 26 -22.17 -6.88 8.86
N SER A 27 -22.94 -6.16 8.06
CA SER A 27 -22.49 -4.90 7.49
C SER A 27 -23.25 -3.69 8.00
N PHE A 28 -22.61 -2.54 7.93
CA PHE A 28 -23.12 -1.27 8.41
C PHE A 28 -22.71 -0.14 7.48
N LEU A 29 -23.52 0.91 7.46
CA LEU A 29 -23.20 2.18 6.84
C LEU A 29 -23.22 3.27 7.90
N GLY A 30 -22.08 3.94 8.06
CA GLY A 30 -21.90 5.06 8.96
C GLY A 30 -21.89 6.37 8.19
N ILE A 31 -22.53 7.40 8.73
CA ILE A 31 -22.41 8.77 8.22
C ILE A 31 -22.10 9.69 9.38
N THR A 32 -21.09 10.53 9.20
CA THR A 32 -20.81 11.66 10.09
C THR A 32 -20.93 12.97 9.33
N VAL A 33 -21.31 14.02 10.03
CA VAL A 33 -21.37 15.39 9.52
C VAL A 33 -20.43 16.27 10.33
N HIS A 34 -19.74 17.19 9.66
CA HIS A 34 -18.75 18.09 10.22
C HIS A 34 -19.02 19.51 9.74
N TRP A 35 -18.85 20.49 10.64
CA TRP A 35 -19.05 21.90 10.35
C TRP A 35 -18.10 22.76 11.17
N ILE A 36 -17.99 24.04 10.83
CA ILE A 36 -17.32 25.03 11.66
C ILE A 36 -18.39 25.82 12.40
N ASP A 37 -18.31 25.83 13.72
CA ASP A 37 -19.17 26.68 14.55
C ASP A 37 -18.79 28.15 14.34
N SER A 38 -19.76 28.97 13.93
CA SER A 38 -19.52 30.37 13.53
C SER A 38 -19.13 31.27 14.70
N GLY A 39 -19.53 30.94 15.94
CA GLY A 39 -19.21 31.73 17.13
C GLY A 39 -17.82 31.43 17.70
N THR A 40 -17.41 30.16 17.66
CA THR A 40 -16.15 29.69 18.27
C THR A 40 -15.04 29.42 17.26
N LEU A 41 -15.37 29.33 15.97
CA LEU A 41 -14.49 28.91 14.87
C LEU A 41 -13.87 27.52 15.09
N LYS A 42 -14.49 26.70 15.95
CA LYS A 42 -14.07 25.32 16.16
C LYS A 42 -14.76 24.40 15.18
N ARG A 43 -14.03 23.36 14.76
CA ARG A 43 -14.63 22.26 14.01
C ARG A 43 -15.43 21.40 14.97
N GLU A 44 -16.70 21.26 14.67
CA GLU A 44 -17.61 20.34 15.34
C GLU A 44 -17.95 19.18 14.41
N GLY A 45 -18.41 18.07 14.98
CA GLY A 45 -18.83 16.92 14.21
C GLY A 45 -19.76 16.00 14.99
N ALA A 46 -20.63 15.30 14.27
CA ALA A 46 -21.59 14.38 14.85
C ALA A 46 -21.75 13.13 13.97
N ALA A 47 -21.86 11.96 14.60
CA ALA A 47 -22.35 10.76 13.93
C ALA A 47 -23.86 10.86 13.77
N ILE A 48 -24.33 10.89 12.52
CA ILE A 48 -25.75 11.03 12.17
C ILE A 48 -26.37 9.72 11.71
N ALA A 49 -25.55 8.72 11.36
CA ALA A 49 -26.02 7.38 11.08
C ALA A 49 -24.99 6.30 11.46
N CYS A 50 -25.50 5.17 11.96
CA CYS A 50 -24.83 3.88 11.99
C CYS A 50 -25.91 2.83 11.70
N ARG A 51 -26.21 2.64 10.41
CA ARG A 51 -27.34 1.84 9.95
C ARG A 51 -26.91 0.44 9.59
N ARG A 52 -27.78 -0.51 9.87
CA ARG A 52 -27.62 -1.89 9.43
C ARG A 52 -27.70 -1.95 7.91
N PHE A 53 -26.64 -2.40 7.24
CA PHE A 53 -26.63 -2.61 5.79
C PHE A 53 -26.85 -4.11 5.49
N LYS A 54 -28.00 -4.46 4.90
CA LYS A 54 -28.39 -5.86 4.64
C LYS A 54 -28.20 -6.25 3.18
N GLY A 55 -27.70 -7.45 2.95
CA GLY A 55 -27.46 -7.99 1.61
C GLY A 55 -26.25 -7.33 0.93
N ALA A 56 -26.18 -7.45 -0.39
CA ALA A 56 -25.09 -6.90 -1.20
C ALA A 56 -24.99 -5.38 -1.10
N HIS A 57 -23.75 -4.87 -1.07
CA HIS A 57 -23.38 -3.44 -0.94
C HIS A 57 -23.46 -2.70 -2.27
N THR A 58 -24.53 -2.91 -3.02
CA THR A 58 -24.65 -2.32 -4.35
C THR A 58 -24.72 -0.79 -4.28
N TYR A 59 -24.13 -0.13 -5.28
CA TYR A 59 -23.98 1.32 -5.32
C TYR A 59 -25.32 2.09 -5.24
N ASP A 60 -26.40 1.55 -5.80
CA ASP A 60 -27.77 2.09 -5.72
C ASP A 60 -28.30 2.09 -4.28
N LYS A 61 -28.04 1.03 -3.51
CA LYS A 61 -28.43 0.94 -2.10
C LYS A 61 -27.60 1.89 -1.23
N VAL A 62 -26.30 2.02 -1.52
CA VAL A 62 -25.44 3.00 -0.86
C VAL A 62 -26.01 4.40 -1.05
N THR A 63 -26.31 4.79 -2.30
CA THR A 63 -26.94 6.08 -2.62
C THR A 63 -28.22 6.28 -1.84
N LYS A 64 -29.14 5.31 -1.91
CA LYS A 64 -30.44 5.37 -1.22
C LYS A 64 -30.28 5.65 0.27
N VAL A 65 -29.43 4.88 0.95
CA VAL A 65 -29.24 5.02 2.41
C VAL A 65 -28.61 6.38 2.75
N ILE A 66 -27.66 6.87 1.96
CA ILE A 66 -27.06 8.20 2.14
C ILE A 66 -28.11 9.30 1.98
N SER A 67 -28.91 9.25 0.91
CA SER A 67 -29.97 10.23 0.64
C SER A 67 -31.07 10.22 1.71
N GLU A 68 -31.45 9.05 2.23
CA GLU A 68 -32.38 8.92 3.36
C GLU A 68 -31.84 9.62 4.62
N VAL A 69 -30.58 9.39 4.98
CA VAL A 69 -29.95 10.04 6.14
C VAL A 69 -29.86 11.56 5.95
N HIS A 70 -29.44 12.02 4.77
CA HIS A 70 -29.41 13.46 4.48
C HIS A 70 -30.80 14.09 4.62
N SER A 71 -31.84 13.43 4.11
CA SER A 71 -33.23 13.90 4.23
C SER A 71 -33.70 13.93 5.69
N GLU A 72 -33.36 12.91 6.49
CA GLU A 72 -33.71 12.87 7.91
C GLU A 72 -33.10 14.00 8.73
N PHE A 73 -31.95 14.53 8.32
CA PHE A 73 -31.26 15.64 8.97
C PHE A 73 -31.46 16.99 8.27
N ASP A 74 -32.41 17.06 7.32
CA ASP A 74 -32.73 18.28 6.56
C ASP A 74 -31.51 18.86 5.82
N LEU A 75 -30.55 17.98 5.46
CA LEU A 75 -29.33 18.31 4.74
C LEU A 75 -29.59 18.38 3.24
N LYS A 76 -30.01 19.57 2.79
CA LYS A 76 -30.16 19.87 1.37
C LYS A 76 -28.82 19.79 0.65
N LEU A 77 -28.84 19.41 -0.62
CA LEU A 77 -27.65 19.31 -1.46
C LEU A 77 -26.79 20.59 -1.45
N CYS A 78 -27.40 21.78 -1.56
CA CYS A 78 -26.66 23.06 -1.53
C CYS A 78 -25.91 23.35 -0.22
N LYS A 79 -26.25 22.66 0.87
CA LYS A 79 -25.61 22.80 2.18
C LYS A 79 -24.41 21.87 2.34
N ILE A 80 -24.40 20.75 1.62
CA ILE A 80 -23.31 19.78 1.67
C ILE A 80 -22.24 20.25 0.69
N THR A 81 -21.09 20.65 1.18
CA THR A 81 -19.97 21.04 0.32
C THR A 81 -19.38 19.84 -0.39
N LYS A 82 -19.03 18.79 0.38
CA LYS A 82 -18.50 17.53 -0.13
C LYS A 82 -18.89 16.35 0.77
N THR A 83 -18.90 15.16 0.19
CA THR A 83 -18.94 13.90 0.93
C THR A 83 -17.63 13.14 0.77
N ILE A 84 -16.95 12.87 1.88
CA ILE A 84 -15.71 12.09 1.89
C ILE A 84 -16.06 10.60 1.99
N ILE A 85 -15.64 9.83 0.99
CA ILE A 85 -15.87 8.39 0.89
C ILE A 85 -14.55 7.65 0.80
N ASP A 86 -14.56 6.35 1.09
CA ASP A 86 -13.42 5.51 0.82
C ASP A 86 -13.32 5.14 -0.68
N ASN A 87 -12.24 4.45 -1.09
CA ASN A 87 -12.07 3.95 -2.45
C ASN A 87 -12.86 2.65 -2.74
N GLY A 88 -13.80 2.24 -1.90
CA GLY A 88 -14.60 1.04 -2.14
C GLY A 88 -15.33 1.14 -3.48
N SER A 89 -15.30 0.08 -4.29
CA SER A 89 -15.81 0.10 -5.68
C SER A 89 -17.26 0.58 -5.77
N ASN A 90 -18.13 0.07 -4.90
CA ASN A 90 -19.54 0.48 -4.84
C ASN A 90 -19.74 1.90 -4.28
N MET A 91 -18.87 2.35 -3.36
CA MET A 91 -18.90 3.73 -2.86
C MET A 91 -18.53 4.70 -3.99
N VAL A 92 -17.44 4.45 -4.70
CA VAL A 92 -17.03 5.27 -5.85
C VAL A 92 -18.08 5.24 -6.96
N LYS A 93 -18.65 4.07 -7.27
CA LYS A 93 -19.68 3.93 -8.30
C LYS A 93 -20.96 4.70 -7.94
N ALA A 94 -21.36 4.73 -6.66
CA ALA A 94 -22.53 5.49 -6.21
C ALA A 94 -22.41 6.98 -6.55
N PHE A 95 -21.27 7.59 -6.23
CA PHE A 95 -21.05 9.01 -6.50
C PHE A 95 -20.67 9.32 -7.95
N LYS A 96 -20.17 8.35 -8.73
CA LYS A 96 -20.03 8.50 -10.19
C LYS A 96 -21.38 8.50 -10.90
N MET A 97 -22.29 7.62 -10.48
CA MET A 97 -23.59 7.45 -11.13
C MET A 97 -24.61 8.52 -10.72
N PHE A 98 -24.57 8.94 -9.44
CA PHE A 98 -25.59 9.82 -8.85
C PHE A 98 -25.04 11.17 -8.37
N GLY A 99 -23.73 11.41 -8.53
CA GLY A 99 -23.08 12.65 -8.13
C GLY A 99 -23.23 13.75 -9.19
N LYS A 100 -23.61 14.96 -8.76
CA LYS A 100 -23.54 16.17 -9.60
C LYS A 100 -22.12 16.75 -9.61
N SER A 101 -21.61 17.11 -10.78
CA SER A 101 -20.39 17.92 -10.91
C SER A 101 -20.64 19.35 -10.41
N GLU A 102 -19.62 20.00 -9.84
CA GLU A 102 -19.66 21.39 -9.33
C GLU A 102 -20.05 22.45 -10.40
N SER A 103 -20.30 22.06 -11.65
CA SER A 103 -20.68 22.91 -12.78
C SER A 103 -22.17 23.30 -12.83
N ILE A 104 -22.91 23.21 -11.72
CA ILE A 104 -24.25 23.80 -11.64
C ILE A 104 -24.07 25.22 -11.12
N ASP A 105 -23.99 26.16 -12.08
CA ASP A 105 -24.17 27.57 -11.81
C ASP A 105 -25.42 27.75 -10.94
N ILE A 106 -25.22 28.34 -9.75
CA ILE A 106 -26.31 28.78 -8.87
C ILE A 106 -26.91 30.05 -9.48
N SER A 107 -27.44 29.95 -10.69
CA SER A 107 -28.34 30.92 -11.28
C SER A 107 -29.05 30.27 -12.47
N SER A 108 -30.38 30.42 -12.48
CA SER A 108 -31.32 30.00 -13.52
C SER A 108 -31.71 28.51 -13.54
N SER A 109 -32.89 28.27 -12.99
CA SER A 109 -33.88 27.36 -13.54
C SER A 109 -34.03 27.60 -15.06
N ASN A 110 -33.39 26.76 -15.87
CA ASN A 110 -33.98 26.14 -17.06
C ASN A 110 -33.01 25.14 -17.70
N CYS A 111 -33.54 23.97 -17.95
CA CYS A 111 -32.96 22.88 -18.71
C CYS A 111 -32.52 23.30 -20.12
N GLN A 112 -31.25 23.06 -20.47
CA GLN A 112 -30.83 22.70 -21.83
C GLN A 112 -29.47 21.97 -21.81
N GLN A 113 -29.43 20.86 -22.55
CA GLN A 113 -28.28 19.97 -22.74
C GLN A 113 -27.15 20.64 -23.51
N SER A 114 -25.91 20.43 -23.07
CA SER A 114 -24.77 20.34 -23.98
C SER A 114 -23.69 19.45 -23.37
N ASN A 115 -23.39 18.35 -24.08
CA ASN A 115 -22.33 17.39 -23.80
C ASN A 115 -20.97 17.98 -24.15
N ASP A 116 -19.96 17.75 -23.29
CA ASP A 116 -18.62 17.43 -23.75
C ASP A 116 -17.82 16.73 -22.64
N TYR A 117 -17.49 15.45 -22.82
CA TYR A 117 -16.61 14.70 -21.92
C TYR A 117 -15.40 14.20 -22.72
N ASN A 118 -14.21 14.70 -22.36
CA ASN A 118 -12.94 14.11 -22.77
C ASN A 118 -12.65 12.89 -21.89
N THR A 119 -12.85 11.70 -22.43
CA THR A 119 -12.47 10.42 -21.84
C THR A 119 -10.99 10.13 -22.13
N VAL A 120 -10.23 9.77 -21.10
CA VAL A 120 -8.92 9.12 -21.26
C VAL A 120 -9.12 7.62 -21.01
N SER A 121 -8.93 6.83 -22.06
CA SER A 121 -9.09 5.37 -22.12
C SER A 121 -7.91 4.64 -21.49
N TYR A 122 -8.16 3.59 -20.71
CA TYR A 122 -7.22 2.48 -20.49
C TYR A 122 -7.99 1.16 -20.38
N ASP A 123 -7.40 0.13 -20.96
CA ASP A 123 -8.00 -1.11 -21.49
C ASP A 123 -8.64 -2.07 -20.47
N GLU A 124 -9.47 -2.96 -21.04
CA GLU A 124 -10.35 -3.95 -20.43
C GLU A 124 -9.69 -5.30 -20.08
N ASP A 125 -10.41 -6.08 -19.27
CA ASP A 125 -10.49 -7.57 -19.21
C ASP A 125 -10.16 -8.22 -17.85
N ASN A 126 -11.19 -8.54 -17.07
CA ASN A 126 -11.83 -9.88 -16.98
C ASN A 126 -12.62 -10.07 -15.68
N GLU A 127 -13.78 -10.73 -15.82
CA GLU A 127 -14.78 -11.04 -14.81
C GLU A 127 -14.35 -12.15 -13.82
N ASP A 128 -14.96 -12.07 -12.63
CA ASP A 128 -15.27 -13.11 -11.63
C ASP A 128 -14.32 -14.31 -11.49
N ASP A 129 -13.64 -14.39 -10.34
CA ASP A 129 -13.68 -15.58 -9.48
C ASP A 129 -13.13 -15.31 -8.07
N GLU A 130 -13.85 -15.85 -7.10
CA GLU A 130 -13.50 -16.22 -5.72
C GLU A 130 -12.72 -15.26 -4.79
N ILE A 131 -13.30 -15.14 -3.58
CA ILE A 131 -12.83 -14.37 -2.43
C ILE A 131 -11.45 -14.88 -1.98
N ASP A 132 -10.38 -14.22 -2.45
CA ASP A 132 -9.07 -14.24 -1.82
C ASP A 132 -8.82 -12.89 -1.12
N GLY A 133 -8.48 -12.96 0.17
CA GLY A 133 -8.52 -11.84 1.12
C GLY A 133 -7.55 -10.69 0.85
N ASP A 134 -6.73 -10.79 -0.21
CA ASP A 134 -5.74 -9.79 -0.62
C ASP A 134 -6.06 -9.09 -1.95
N ASN A 135 -7.03 -9.57 -2.74
CA ASN A 135 -7.27 -9.03 -4.11
C ASN A 135 -8.31 -7.88 -4.17
N ASP A 136 -8.99 -7.57 -3.07
CA ASP A 136 -10.05 -6.55 -2.99
C ASP A 136 -9.50 -5.11 -2.85
N LEU A 137 -8.17 -4.93 -2.92
CA LEU A 137 -7.48 -3.66 -2.72
C LEU A 137 -7.24 -2.85 -4.01
N LEU A 138 -7.65 -3.34 -5.18
CA LEU A 138 -7.47 -2.62 -6.45
C LEU A 138 -8.81 -2.09 -6.99
N PRO A 139 -8.87 -0.80 -7.40
CA PRO A 139 -10.01 -0.31 -8.15
C PRO A 139 -10.13 -1.06 -9.48
N GLN A 140 -11.13 -1.92 -9.63
CA GLN A 140 -11.47 -2.50 -10.92
C GLN A 140 -12.09 -1.42 -11.83
N THR A 141 -11.72 -1.45 -13.11
CA THR A 141 -12.37 -0.68 -14.18
C THR A 141 -13.72 -1.31 -14.47
N PHE A 142 -14.76 -0.48 -14.67
CA PHE A 142 -16.14 -0.93 -14.88
C PHE A 142 -16.66 -0.46 -16.23
N PRO A 143 -17.55 -1.26 -16.87
CA PRO A 143 -18.24 -0.89 -18.12
C PRO A 143 -19.01 0.43 -17.99
N GLU A 144 -19.17 1.12 -19.12
CA GLU A 144 -19.95 2.35 -19.22
C GLU A 144 -21.40 2.19 -18.73
N PRO A 145 -22.00 3.26 -18.17
CA PRO A 145 -23.32 3.21 -17.57
C PRO A 145 -24.42 2.89 -18.60
N VAL A 146 -25.19 1.83 -18.33
CA VAL A 146 -26.50 1.62 -18.98
C VAL A 146 -27.44 2.74 -18.53
N LYS A 147 -27.88 3.57 -19.49
CA LYS A 147 -28.58 4.85 -19.29
C LYS A 147 -30.01 4.76 -18.74
N ASP A 148 -30.50 3.58 -18.36
CA ASP A 148 -31.93 3.36 -18.11
C ASP A 148 -32.35 3.24 -16.63
N TYR A 149 -31.44 3.46 -15.67
CA TYR A 149 -31.81 3.51 -14.24
C TYR A 149 -32.12 4.94 -13.80
N VAL A 150 -33.39 5.33 -13.88
CA VAL A 150 -33.90 6.57 -13.27
C VAL A 150 -34.14 6.31 -11.79
N SER A 151 -33.23 6.79 -10.94
CA SER A 151 -33.42 6.86 -9.49
C SER A 151 -33.62 8.32 -9.10
N ASP A 152 -34.61 8.60 -8.26
CA ASP A 152 -34.89 9.95 -7.74
C ASP A 152 -33.81 10.48 -6.76
N TYR A 153 -32.74 9.72 -6.51
CA TYR A 153 -31.71 10.07 -5.55
C TYR A 153 -30.55 10.80 -6.21
N GLU A 154 -30.22 11.97 -5.67
CA GLU A 154 -29.09 12.78 -6.09
C GLU A 154 -28.08 12.90 -4.95
N LEU A 155 -26.79 12.82 -5.29
CA LEU A 155 -25.65 13.07 -4.39
C LEU A 155 -24.86 14.28 -4.89
N LEU A 156 -24.21 15.00 -3.98
CA LEU A 156 -23.25 16.03 -4.38
C LEU A 156 -21.86 15.42 -4.68
N SER A 157 -20.95 16.22 -5.22
CA SER A 157 -19.58 15.81 -5.51
C SER A 157 -18.89 15.16 -4.30
N HIS A 158 -18.12 14.10 -4.57
CA HIS A 158 -17.38 13.36 -3.57
C HIS A 158 -15.90 13.69 -3.58
N GLU A 159 -15.24 13.39 -2.48
CA GLU A 159 -13.79 13.24 -2.42
C GLU A 159 -13.40 11.87 -1.86
N ARG A 160 -12.32 11.31 -2.40
CA ARG A 160 -11.75 10.06 -1.90
C ARG A 160 -10.96 10.32 -0.63
N ARG A 161 -11.12 9.46 0.37
CA ARG A 161 -10.42 9.57 1.65
C ARG A 161 -8.92 9.35 1.41
N PRO A 162 -8.06 10.36 1.66
CA PRO A 162 -6.63 10.26 1.35
C PRO A 162 -5.92 9.11 2.08
N THR A 163 -6.39 8.79 3.28
CA THR A 163 -5.84 7.71 4.12
C THR A 163 -6.11 6.33 3.56
N HIS A 164 -7.23 6.11 2.87
CA HIS A 164 -7.44 4.87 2.10
C HIS A 164 -6.48 4.83 0.91
N THR A 165 -6.34 5.93 0.17
CA THR A 165 -5.41 5.99 -0.96
C THR A 165 -3.97 5.70 -0.53
N LEU A 166 -3.50 6.28 0.58
CA LEU A 166 -2.18 5.99 1.14
C LEU A 166 -2.00 4.52 1.52
N HIS A 167 -3.03 3.89 2.08
CA HIS A 167 -3.02 2.46 2.38
C HIS A 167 -2.87 1.61 1.12
N LEU A 168 -3.60 1.96 0.04
CA LEU A 168 -3.55 1.24 -1.23
C LEU A 168 -2.17 1.33 -1.90
N ILE A 169 -1.45 2.44 -1.75
CA ILE A 169 -0.09 2.60 -2.31
C ILE A 169 0.82 1.44 -1.85
N ALA A 170 0.82 1.15 -0.55
CA ALA A 170 1.68 0.08 -0.01
C ALA A 170 1.32 -1.31 -0.59
N ALA A 171 0.02 -1.59 -0.77
CA ALA A 171 -0.44 -2.85 -1.34
C ALA A 171 -0.10 -2.97 -2.83
N VAL A 172 -0.34 -1.90 -3.61
CA VAL A 172 -0.02 -1.83 -5.04
C VAL A 172 1.48 -2.01 -5.27
N ASP A 173 2.31 -1.25 -4.55
CA ASP A 173 3.76 -1.28 -4.70
C ASP A 173 4.34 -2.66 -4.33
N THR A 174 3.81 -3.30 -3.27
CA THR A 174 4.23 -4.66 -2.87
C THR A 174 3.85 -5.69 -3.94
N LYS A 175 2.64 -5.59 -4.50
CA LYS A 175 2.18 -6.47 -5.60
C LYS A 175 3.04 -6.31 -6.84
N GLN A 176 3.37 -5.07 -7.20
CA GLN A 176 4.26 -4.76 -8.32
C GLN A 176 5.67 -5.33 -8.08
N ALA A 177 6.26 -5.11 -6.90
CA ALA A 177 7.58 -5.64 -6.57
C ALA A 177 7.64 -7.19 -6.64
N MET A 178 6.57 -7.88 -6.23
CA MET A 178 6.44 -9.33 -6.39
C MET A 178 6.32 -9.78 -7.84
N ALA A 179 5.73 -8.96 -8.71
CA ALA A 179 5.62 -9.26 -10.14
C ALA A 179 6.95 -9.06 -10.88
N GLU A 180 7.71 -8.02 -10.50
CA GLU A 180 8.96 -7.64 -11.14
C GLU A 180 10.16 -8.49 -10.69
N SER A 181 10.19 -8.92 -9.42
CA SER A 181 11.33 -9.65 -8.85
C SER A 181 10.93 -10.99 -8.23
N ASN A 182 11.36 -12.08 -8.88
CA ASN A 182 11.21 -13.44 -8.34
C ASN A 182 11.96 -13.62 -7.01
N ALA A 183 13.07 -12.93 -6.81
CA ALA A 183 13.82 -12.96 -5.55
C ALA A 183 13.01 -12.30 -4.42
N TYR A 184 12.44 -11.11 -4.70
CA TYR A 184 11.54 -10.42 -3.77
C TYR A 184 10.32 -11.29 -3.44
N LYS A 185 9.64 -11.84 -4.44
CA LYS A 185 8.48 -12.72 -4.27
C LYS A 185 8.75 -13.93 -3.37
N LYS A 186 9.91 -14.57 -3.54
CA LYS A 186 10.30 -15.73 -2.72
C LYS A 186 10.48 -15.37 -1.25
N VAL A 187 11.21 -14.28 -0.95
CA VAL A 187 11.44 -13.86 0.44
C VAL A 187 10.16 -13.31 1.07
N HIS A 188 9.36 -12.56 0.32
CA HIS A 188 8.04 -12.08 0.72
C HIS A 188 7.14 -13.23 1.16
N ASN A 189 6.95 -14.23 0.28
CA ASN A 189 6.07 -15.36 0.56
C ASN A 189 6.57 -16.22 1.72
N SER A 190 7.89 -16.39 1.85
CA SER A 190 8.50 -17.07 3.00
C SER A 190 8.20 -16.36 4.32
N ALA A 191 8.46 -15.05 4.38
CA ALA A 191 8.33 -14.27 5.59
C ALA A 191 6.85 -14.08 5.99
N PHE A 192 6.03 -13.53 5.09
CA PHE A 192 4.63 -13.25 5.40
C PHE A 192 3.75 -14.50 5.46
N GLY A 193 4.11 -15.57 4.75
CA GLY A 193 3.46 -16.87 4.92
C GLY A 193 3.60 -17.40 6.36
N LYS A 194 4.77 -17.22 6.98
CA LYS A 194 4.98 -17.57 8.40
C LYS A 194 4.22 -16.65 9.34
N CYS A 195 4.22 -15.33 9.09
CA CYS A 195 3.44 -14.36 9.87
C CYS A 195 1.95 -14.75 9.87
N GLN A 196 1.39 -14.98 8.68
CA GLN A 196 -0.02 -15.35 8.51
C GLN A 196 -0.36 -16.68 9.20
N ALA A 197 0.49 -17.69 9.04
CA ALA A 197 0.27 -18.98 9.68
C ALA A 197 0.37 -18.90 11.22
N LEU A 198 1.25 -18.04 11.76
CA LEU A 198 1.32 -17.77 13.20
C LEU A 198 0.06 -17.05 13.71
N TRP A 199 -0.39 -16.00 13.03
CA TRP A 199 -1.61 -15.27 13.39
C TRP A 199 -2.83 -16.20 13.37
N ASN A 200 -2.95 -17.02 12.33
CA ASN A 200 -4.02 -18.02 12.22
C ASN A 200 -3.96 -19.06 13.35
N LEU A 201 -2.77 -19.49 13.77
CA LEU A 201 -2.59 -20.43 14.88
C LEU A 201 -3.07 -19.81 16.20
N CYS A 202 -2.61 -18.60 16.53
CA CYS A 202 -3.00 -17.92 17.76
C CYS A 202 -4.50 -17.57 17.76
N ALA A 203 -5.07 -17.19 16.62
CA ALA A 203 -6.50 -16.90 16.50
C ALA A 203 -7.39 -18.13 16.70
N ARG A 204 -6.90 -19.33 16.32
CA ARG A 204 -7.67 -20.60 16.42
C ARG A 204 -7.41 -21.37 17.70
N SER A 205 -6.34 -21.07 18.43
CA SER A 205 -5.94 -21.80 19.63
C SER A 205 -5.60 -20.84 20.77
N PRO A 206 -6.50 -20.69 21.76
CA PRO A 206 -6.23 -19.91 22.97
C PRO A 206 -4.94 -20.37 23.67
N LYS A 207 -4.72 -21.69 23.75
CA LYS A 207 -3.50 -22.28 24.31
C LYS A 207 -2.24 -21.83 23.57
N ALA A 208 -2.26 -21.79 22.23
CA ALA A 208 -1.12 -21.31 21.45
C ALA A 208 -0.89 -19.80 21.67
N CYS A 209 -1.96 -19.02 21.79
CA CYS A 209 -1.88 -17.59 22.09
C CYS A 209 -1.32 -17.33 23.50
N GLU A 210 -1.74 -18.09 24.51
CA GLU A 210 -1.20 -18.03 25.87
C GLU A 210 0.27 -18.43 25.91
N THR A 211 0.63 -19.54 25.23
CA THR A 211 2.04 -19.98 25.13
C THR A 211 2.91 -18.91 24.45
N TYR A 212 2.40 -18.26 23.41
CA TYR A 212 3.07 -17.15 22.76
C TYR A 212 3.24 -15.95 23.70
N LEU A 213 2.20 -15.58 24.43
CA LEU A 213 2.22 -14.50 25.42
C LEU A 213 3.23 -14.79 26.53
N ASP A 214 3.23 -16.01 27.08
CA ASP A 214 4.14 -16.41 28.15
C ASP A 214 5.60 -16.36 27.72
N ALA A 215 5.89 -16.73 26.47
CA ALA A 215 7.25 -16.73 25.92
C ALA A 215 7.73 -15.35 25.49
N THR A 216 6.85 -14.49 24.97
CA THR A 216 7.24 -13.20 24.37
C THR A 216 6.90 -11.97 25.23
N GLY A 217 6.09 -12.15 26.28
CA GLY A 217 5.56 -11.07 27.11
C GLY A 217 4.48 -10.21 26.43
N LYS A 218 4.07 -10.54 25.20
CA LYS A 218 3.07 -9.79 24.43
C LYS A 218 2.11 -10.72 23.68
N SER A 219 0.82 -10.40 23.71
CA SER A 219 -0.16 -11.18 22.96
C SER A 219 0.07 -11.06 21.46
N SER A 220 -0.16 -12.16 20.72
CA SER A 220 -0.11 -12.13 19.26
C SER A 220 -1.22 -11.21 18.73
N THR A 221 -0.84 -10.23 17.90
CA THR A 221 -1.78 -9.41 17.14
C THR A 221 -2.09 -10.07 15.81
N SER A 222 -3.27 -9.78 15.25
CA SER A 222 -3.67 -10.27 13.93
C SER A 222 -4.13 -9.08 13.10
N PRO A 223 -3.77 -9.02 11.80
CA PRO A 223 -4.25 -7.99 10.91
C PRO A 223 -5.78 -7.97 10.83
N CYS A 224 -6.33 -6.76 10.76
CA CYS A 224 -7.74 -6.49 10.52
C CYS A 224 -7.86 -5.72 9.19
N PRO A 225 -8.40 -6.34 8.12
CA PRO A 225 -8.48 -5.70 6.79
C PRO A 225 -9.23 -4.36 6.80
N THR A 226 -10.24 -4.21 7.68
CA THR A 226 -11.02 -2.98 7.78
C THR A 226 -10.31 -1.87 8.58
N ARG A 227 -9.06 -2.09 9.02
CA ARG A 227 -8.24 -1.09 9.71
C ARG A 227 -6.90 -0.95 8.98
N TRP A 228 -6.75 0.11 8.19
CA TRP A 228 -5.66 0.31 7.23
C TRP A 228 -4.23 0.13 7.76
N ASN A 229 -3.93 0.51 9.01
CA ASN A 229 -2.60 0.31 9.61
C ASN A 229 -2.41 -1.06 10.28
N SER A 230 -3.45 -1.87 10.40
CA SER A 230 -3.43 -3.08 11.24
C SER A 230 -2.43 -4.13 10.75
N TYR A 231 -2.19 -4.22 9.45
CA TYR A 231 -1.18 -5.14 8.91
C TYR A 231 0.22 -4.69 9.30
N TYR A 232 0.54 -3.40 9.09
CA TYR A 232 1.80 -2.80 9.54
C TYR A 232 2.02 -2.98 11.04
N ASP A 233 1.00 -2.68 11.85
CA ASP A 233 1.08 -2.79 13.32
C ASP A 233 1.37 -4.24 13.75
N SER A 234 0.67 -5.22 13.16
CA SER A 234 0.85 -6.65 13.49
C SER A 234 2.24 -7.16 13.11
N VAL A 235 2.79 -6.68 11.98
CA VAL A 235 4.14 -7.02 11.55
C VAL A 235 5.19 -6.34 12.42
N ASN A 236 4.98 -5.07 12.81
CA ASN A 236 5.87 -4.35 13.72
C ASN A 236 5.88 -4.99 15.12
N ASP A 237 4.75 -5.49 15.59
CA ASP A 237 4.65 -6.20 16.87
C ASP A 237 5.50 -7.47 16.90
N LEU A 238 5.61 -8.20 15.78
CA LEU A 238 6.52 -9.35 15.67
C LEU A 238 7.98 -8.91 15.82
N LEU A 239 8.36 -7.77 15.25
CA LEU A 239 9.72 -7.23 15.37
C LEU A 239 10.06 -6.77 16.79
N ILE A 240 9.08 -6.27 17.55
CA ILE A 240 9.26 -5.89 18.95
C ILE A 240 9.69 -7.10 19.79
N VAL A 241 9.13 -8.29 19.51
CA VAL A 241 9.44 -9.52 20.25
C VAL A 241 10.46 -10.42 19.55
N LYS A 242 11.19 -9.92 18.55
CA LYS A 242 12.07 -10.72 17.68
C LYS A 242 13.06 -11.62 18.42
N GLU A 243 13.56 -11.18 19.57
CA GLU A 243 14.57 -11.90 20.36
C GLU A 243 13.99 -13.18 20.98
N HIS A 244 12.72 -13.13 21.41
CA HIS A 244 12.01 -14.25 22.02
C HIS A 244 11.14 -15.01 21.01
N LEU A 245 10.93 -14.46 19.80
CA LEU A 245 10.04 -15.01 18.79
C LEU A 245 10.41 -16.45 18.43
N ASN A 246 11.66 -16.71 18.05
CA ASN A 246 12.08 -18.05 17.66
C ASN A 246 12.04 -19.05 18.83
N GLU A 247 12.16 -18.60 20.08
CA GLU A 247 11.98 -19.46 21.26
C GLU A 247 10.51 -19.84 21.45
N ALA A 248 9.61 -18.87 21.36
CA ALA A 248 8.17 -19.10 21.39
C ALA A 248 7.73 -20.10 20.30
N LEU A 249 8.25 -19.95 19.08
CA LEU A 249 7.92 -20.83 17.96
C LEU A 249 8.43 -22.26 18.15
N LYS A 250 9.58 -22.47 18.82
CA LYS A 250 10.06 -23.81 19.19
C LYS A 250 9.09 -24.50 20.15
N ILE A 251 8.60 -23.78 21.17
CA ILE A 251 7.61 -24.32 22.13
C ILE A 251 6.31 -24.68 21.41
N LEU A 252 5.88 -23.83 20.48
CA LEU A 252 4.69 -24.02 19.65
C LEU A 252 4.87 -25.09 18.55
N LYS A 253 6.07 -25.68 18.39
CA LYS A 253 6.42 -26.61 17.31
C LYS A 253 6.13 -26.04 15.91
N PHE A 254 6.41 -24.76 15.73
CA PHE A 254 6.13 -24.01 14.52
C PHE A 254 7.42 -23.70 13.72
N PRO A 255 7.36 -23.55 12.38
CA PRO A 255 8.53 -23.17 11.59
C PRO A 255 9.19 -21.86 12.05
N LEU A 256 10.51 -21.89 12.22
CA LEU A 256 11.27 -20.72 12.69
C LEU A 256 11.45 -19.67 11.60
N PHE A 257 11.57 -18.41 11.99
CA PHE A 257 11.97 -17.33 11.08
C PHE A 257 13.48 -17.41 10.83
N LYS A 258 13.86 -17.40 9.55
CA LYS A 258 15.26 -17.28 9.14
C LYS A 258 15.70 -15.83 9.30
N GLU A 259 17.01 -15.61 9.38
CA GLU A 259 17.57 -14.25 9.40
C GLU A 259 17.15 -13.45 8.17
N THR A 260 17.05 -14.09 7.01
CA THR A 260 16.56 -13.46 5.77
C THR A 260 15.10 -13.00 5.87
N ASP A 261 14.26 -13.74 6.61
CA ASP A 261 12.86 -13.38 6.80
C ASP A 261 12.76 -12.17 7.74
N LEU A 262 13.50 -12.19 8.85
CA LEU A 262 13.51 -11.08 9.83
C LEU A 262 14.11 -9.80 9.23
N GLN A 263 15.19 -9.92 8.45
CA GLN A 263 15.77 -8.79 7.73
C GLN A 263 14.75 -8.18 6.75
N PHE A 264 14.07 -9.02 5.96
CA PHE A 264 13.05 -8.57 5.02
C PHE A 264 11.89 -7.85 5.73
N VAL A 265 11.37 -8.44 6.81
CA VAL A 265 10.30 -7.83 7.61
C VAL A 265 10.75 -6.49 8.22
N SER A 266 12.00 -6.40 8.67
CA SER A 266 12.58 -5.15 9.17
C SER A 266 12.68 -4.07 8.10
N GLU A 267 13.11 -4.42 6.88
CA GLU A 267 13.15 -3.47 5.76
C GLU A 267 11.75 -3.04 5.33
N TYR A 268 10.80 -3.97 5.27
CA TYR A 268 9.39 -3.69 4.99
C TYR A 268 8.81 -2.67 5.98
N ILE A 269 8.95 -2.90 7.28
CA ILE A 269 8.48 -1.96 8.31
C ILE A 269 9.16 -0.59 8.15
N LYS A 270 10.45 -0.55 7.87
CA LYS A 270 11.17 0.71 7.67
C LYS A 270 10.62 1.52 6.49
N CYS A 271 10.33 0.85 5.37
CA CYS A 271 9.78 1.48 4.17
C CYS A 271 8.33 1.96 4.37
N LEU A 272 7.49 1.19 5.05
CA LEU A 272 6.08 1.52 5.23
C LEU A 272 5.83 2.49 6.39
N LYS A 273 6.76 2.60 7.35
CA LYS A 273 6.64 3.49 8.51
C LYS A 273 6.18 4.92 8.19
N PRO A 274 6.78 5.67 7.23
CA PRO A 274 6.33 7.02 6.92
C PRO A 274 4.86 7.08 6.45
N ILE A 275 4.41 6.06 5.70
CA ILE A 275 3.03 5.94 5.22
C ILE A 275 2.10 5.61 6.39
N ALA A 276 2.46 4.66 7.24
CA ALA A 276 1.67 4.27 8.41
C ALA A 276 1.49 5.44 9.40
N GLU A 277 2.56 6.19 9.67
CA GLU A 277 2.52 7.42 10.49
C GLU A 277 1.62 8.48 9.87
N ALA A 278 1.68 8.67 8.54
CA ALA A 278 0.82 9.63 7.85
C ALA A 278 -0.65 9.22 7.92
N ILE A 279 -0.97 7.93 7.74
CA ILE A 279 -2.33 7.41 7.90
C ILE A 279 -2.84 7.69 9.32
N GLN A 280 -2.03 7.39 10.35
CA GLN A 280 -2.39 7.63 11.74
C GLN A 280 -2.59 9.12 12.06
N SER A 281 -1.74 9.98 11.51
CA SER A 281 -1.83 11.44 11.65
C SER A 281 -3.12 11.98 11.01
N LEU A 282 -3.40 11.57 9.77
CA LEU A 282 -4.55 12.03 8.98
C LEU A 282 -5.89 11.41 9.41
N GLN A 283 -5.88 10.33 10.20
CA GLN A 283 -7.06 9.74 10.84
C GLN A 283 -7.41 10.40 12.19
N GLY A 284 -6.63 11.37 12.66
CA GLY A 284 -6.86 12.03 13.94
C GLY A 284 -8.20 12.77 14.03
N GLU A 285 -8.86 12.69 15.18
CA GLU A 285 -10.12 13.43 15.43
C GLU A 285 -9.90 14.89 15.82
N LYS A 286 -8.73 15.21 16.40
CA LYS A 286 -8.39 16.56 16.88
C LYS A 286 -7.31 17.16 16.00
N ASN A 287 -7.44 18.45 15.71
CA ASN A 287 -6.45 19.26 14.97
C ASN A 287 -6.02 18.69 13.59
N THR A 288 -6.82 17.80 13.01
CA THR A 288 -6.53 17.16 11.72
C THR A 288 -7.46 17.75 10.67
N TYR A 289 -6.95 18.70 9.91
CA TYR A 289 -7.70 19.40 8.86
C TYR A 289 -7.22 18.95 7.49
N TYR A 290 -8.04 19.18 6.46
CA TYR A 290 -7.69 18.82 5.09
C TYR A 290 -6.35 19.42 4.62
N GLY A 291 -6.03 20.64 5.08
CA GLY A 291 -4.75 21.31 4.79
C GLY A 291 -3.50 20.59 5.29
N MET A 292 -3.63 19.57 6.15
CA MET A 292 -2.50 18.75 6.62
C MET A 292 -2.06 17.70 5.60
N LEU A 293 -2.90 17.40 4.60
CA LEU A 293 -2.61 16.36 3.61
C LEU A 293 -1.35 16.65 2.82
N LEU A 294 -1.24 17.86 2.25
CA LEU A 294 -0.08 18.22 1.42
C LEU A 294 1.24 18.21 2.22
N PRO A 295 1.32 18.81 3.43
CA PRO A 295 2.50 18.67 4.30
C PRO A 295 2.89 17.22 4.58
N GLU A 296 1.91 16.34 4.88
CA GLU A 296 2.19 14.91 5.12
C GLU A 296 2.72 14.22 3.88
N LEU A 297 2.15 14.47 2.69
CA LEU A 297 2.64 13.92 1.43
C LEU A 297 4.09 14.35 1.15
N MET A 298 4.41 15.64 1.34
CA MET A 298 5.77 16.14 1.18
C MET A 298 6.74 15.48 2.17
N ARG A 299 6.32 15.25 3.41
CA ARG A 299 7.11 14.53 4.43
C ARG A 299 7.38 13.09 3.99
N ILE A 300 6.36 12.36 3.56
CA ILE A 300 6.48 10.98 3.07
C ILE A 300 7.49 10.91 1.92
N VAL A 301 7.32 11.76 0.89
CA VAL A 301 8.21 11.79 -0.28
C VAL A 301 9.66 12.04 0.13
N LYS A 302 9.90 13.00 1.04
CA LYS A 302 11.25 13.30 1.53
C LYS A 302 11.87 12.12 2.29
N ILE A 303 11.11 11.45 3.15
CA ILE A 303 11.61 10.31 3.93
C ILE A 303 11.89 9.12 3.01
N LEU A 304 10.94 8.76 2.13
CA LEU A 304 11.10 7.65 1.19
C LEU A 304 12.28 7.89 0.23
N SER A 305 12.46 9.11 -0.26
CA SER A 305 13.63 9.47 -1.09
C SER A 305 14.95 9.31 -0.34
N SER A 306 14.96 9.57 0.97
CA SER A 306 16.14 9.36 1.81
C SER A 306 16.40 7.86 2.04
N LEU A 307 15.34 7.07 2.27
CA LEU A 307 15.43 5.61 2.45
C LEU A 307 15.91 4.89 1.19
N LYS A 308 15.55 5.39 0.00
CA LYS A 308 16.10 4.90 -1.28
C LYS A 308 17.63 4.99 -1.35
N MET A 309 18.25 5.89 -0.58
CA MET A 309 19.71 6.09 -0.53
C MET A 309 20.39 5.32 0.61
N GLU A 310 19.67 4.42 1.26
CA GLU A 310 20.20 3.51 2.28
C GLU A 310 20.43 2.11 1.71
N ASN A 311 21.23 1.31 2.41
CA ASN A 311 21.58 -0.06 2.03
C ASN A 311 20.42 -1.03 2.34
N LEU A 312 19.30 -0.92 1.61
CA LEU A 312 18.17 -1.83 1.74
C LEU A 312 18.33 -2.98 0.75
N LYS A 313 18.50 -4.20 1.26
CA LYS A 313 18.79 -5.39 0.47
C LYS A 313 17.68 -5.71 -0.53
N TYR A 314 16.42 -5.46 -0.15
CA TYR A 314 15.26 -5.85 -0.94
C TYR A 314 14.46 -4.66 -1.50
N CYS A 315 14.50 -3.50 -0.84
CA CYS A 315 13.59 -2.38 -1.14
C CYS A 315 14.20 -1.22 -1.95
N ALA A 316 15.52 -1.15 -2.19
CA ALA A 316 16.13 0.02 -2.84
C ALA A 316 17.25 -0.25 -3.85
N ASN A 317 17.97 -1.37 -3.73
CA ASN A 317 19.22 -1.57 -4.47
C ASN A 317 19.05 -1.56 -5.99
N ASP A 318 17.97 -2.14 -6.53
CA ASP A 318 17.78 -2.29 -7.97
C ASP A 318 17.64 -0.94 -8.70
N ALA A 319 16.96 0.03 -8.08
CA ALA A 319 16.79 1.37 -8.66
C ALA A 319 18.09 2.18 -8.65
N ILE A 320 18.89 2.06 -7.58
CA ILE A 320 20.23 2.66 -7.51
C ILE A 320 21.11 2.04 -8.60
N LEU A 321 21.14 0.71 -8.67
CA LEU A 321 21.95 -0.02 -9.65
C LEU A 321 21.54 0.31 -11.08
N ALA A 322 20.24 0.37 -11.40
CA ALA A 322 19.74 0.79 -12.71
C ALA A 322 20.15 2.23 -13.06
N SER A 323 20.07 3.15 -12.10
CA SER A 323 20.45 4.55 -12.31
C SER A 323 21.96 4.73 -12.51
N VAL A 324 22.77 3.97 -11.77
CA VAL A 324 24.24 4.02 -11.81
C VAL A 324 24.79 3.32 -13.05
N THR A 325 24.16 2.24 -13.48
CA THR A 325 24.49 1.54 -14.73
C THR A 325 24.12 2.35 -15.96
N HIS A 326 23.26 3.37 -15.86
CA HIS A 326 22.90 4.21 -17.00
C HIS A 326 24.01 5.23 -17.35
N PRO A 327 24.55 5.24 -18.60
CA PRO A 327 25.70 6.08 -18.97
C PRO A 327 25.51 7.59 -18.79
N PHE A 328 24.27 8.08 -18.87
CA PHE A 328 23.94 9.50 -18.66
C PHE A 328 23.98 9.92 -17.19
N PHE A 329 23.51 9.06 -16.29
CA PHE A 329 23.29 9.39 -14.88
C PHE A 329 24.51 9.06 -14.02
N LYS A 330 25.09 7.86 -14.18
CA LYS A 330 26.26 7.36 -13.43
C LYS A 330 26.23 7.81 -11.96
N MET A 331 27.19 8.66 -11.56
CA MET A 331 27.35 9.19 -10.21
C MET A 331 26.91 10.66 -10.08
N LYS A 332 26.33 11.27 -11.12
CA LYS A 332 26.00 12.70 -11.18
C LYS A 332 24.86 13.08 -10.23
N TRP A 333 23.88 12.21 -10.09
CA TRP A 333 22.69 12.41 -9.25
C TRP A 333 22.94 12.04 -7.77
N VAL A 334 24.05 11.37 -7.47
CA VAL A 334 24.33 10.84 -6.12
C VAL A 334 24.93 11.93 -5.23
N PRO A 335 24.31 12.24 -4.06
CA PRO A 335 24.89 13.16 -3.07
C PRO A 335 26.30 12.76 -2.66
N LYS A 336 27.20 13.73 -2.45
CA LYS A 336 28.63 13.49 -2.16
C LYS A 336 28.84 12.46 -1.04
N GLU A 337 28.07 12.58 0.04
CA GLU A 337 28.12 11.71 1.23
C GLU A 337 27.74 10.25 0.95
N LYS A 338 27.00 9.99 -0.14
CA LYS A 338 26.50 8.66 -0.53
C LYS A 338 27.26 8.05 -1.71
N LYS A 339 28.22 8.77 -2.30
CA LYS A 339 28.97 8.29 -3.48
C LYS A 339 29.78 7.03 -3.19
N GLU A 340 30.41 6.93 -2.03
CA GLU A 340 31.17 5.71 -1.66
C GLU A 340 30.25 4.51 -1.48
N HIS A 341 29.09 4.72 -0.85
CA HIS A 341 28.08 3.68 -0.66
C HIS A 341 27.58 3.14 -2.00
N VAL A 342 27.21 4.02 -2.93
CA VAL A 342 26.72 3.63 -4.25
C VAL A 342 27.80 2.92 -5.08
N LYS A 343 29.07 3.35 -4.97
CA LYS A 343 30.21 2.62 -5.57
C LYS A 343 30.34 1.20 -5.02
N ALA A 344 30.25 1.04 -3.69
CA ALA A 344 30.35 -0.27 -3.06
C ALA A 344 29.21 -1.21 -3.49
N LEU A 345 27.97 -0.69 -3.58
CA LEU A 345 26.83 -1.43 -4.10
C LEU A 345 27.04 -1.89 -5.55
N PHE A 346 27.47 -0.98 -6.42
CA PHE A 346 27.75 -1.30 -7.83
C PHE A 346 28.82 -2.38 -7.96
N LEU A 347 29.93 -2.25 -7.24
CA LEU A 347 31.00 -3.26 -7.25
C LEU A 347 30.52 -4.62 -6.73
N MET A 348 29.80 -4.63 -5.61
CA MET A 348 29.25 -5.87 -5.05
C MET A 348 28.38 -6.61 -6.07
N GLU A 349 27.53 -5.90 -6.81
CA GLU A 349 26.66 -6.53 -7.80
C GLU A 349 27.44 -7.01 -9.04
N THR A 350 28.42 -6.24 -9.51
CA THR A 350 29.29 -6.69 -10.62
C THR A 350 30.06 -7.97 -10.28
N ARG A 351 30.48 -8.13 -9.01
CA ARG A 351 31.13 -9.36 -8.53
C ARG A 351 30.17 -10.56 -8.54
N LYS A 352 28.92 -10.37 -8.14
CA LYS A 352 27.90 -11.44 -8.20
C LYS A 352 27.61 -11.88 -9.63
N LEU A 353 27.54 -10.94 -10.58
CA LEU A 353 27.34 -11.27 -11.99
C LEU A 353 28.51 -12.09 -12.55
N LYS A 354 29.76 -11.72 -12.22
CA LYS A 354 30.94 -12.50 -12.61
C LYS A 354 30.97 -13.89 -12.00
N GLN A 355 30.55 -14.04 -10.75
CA GLN A 355 30.43 -15.37 -10.10
C GLN A 355 29.37 -16.24 -10.81
N ASN A 356 28.19 -15.69 -11.11
CA ASN A 356 27.15 -16.42 -11.84
C ASN A 356 27.58 -16.83 -13.26
N GLU A 357 28.36 -16.00 -13.95
CA GLU A 357 28.93 -16.35 -15.26
C GLU A 357 29.97 -17.47 -15.17
N ASN A 358 30.78 -17.48 -14.12
CA ASN A 358 31.75 -18.54 -13.87
C ASN A 358 31.07 -19.85 -13.52
N ASP A 359 30.04 -19.83 -12.67
CA ASP A 359 29.25 -21.02 -12.30
C ASP A 359 28.51 -21.63 -13.52
N GLN A 360 28.01 -20.79 -14.44
CA GLN A 360 27.40 -21.25 -15.70
C GLN A 360 28.45 -21.84 -16.68
N LYS A 361 29.66 -21.28 -16.71
CA LYS A 361 30.78 -21.85 -17.49
C LYS A 361 31.26 -23.17 -16.91
N GLU A 362 31.34 -23.32 -15.59
CA GLU A 362 31.71 -24.59 -14.95
C GLU A 362 30.65 -25.68 -15.18
N SER A 363 29.35 -25.35 -15.06
CA SER A 363 28.26 -26.30 -15.33
C SER A 363 28.22 -26.78 -16.80
N SER A 364 28.52 -25.91 -17.75
CA SER A 364 28.60 -26.27 -19.17
C SER A 364 29.88 -27.05 -19.49
N THR A 365 30.98 -26.77 -18.79
CA THR A 365 32.24 -27.53 -18.90
C THR A 365 32.13 -28.91 -18.26
N GLU A 366 31.40 -29.08 -17.16
CA GLU A 366 31.08 -30.39 -16.58
C GLU A 366 30.17 -31.24 -17.48
N LYS A 367 29.23 -30.60 -18.19
CA LYS A 367 28.40 -31.28 -19.20
C LYS A 367 29.25 -31.77 -20.39
N LYS A 368 30.19 -30.94 -20.86
CA LYS A 368 31.18 -31.34 -21.89
C LYS A 368 32.13 -32.44 -21.39
N LYS A 369 32.63 -32.35 -20.14
CA LYS A 369 33.49 -33.37 -19.54
C LYS A 369 32.80 -34.73 -19.39
N ARG A 370 31.46 -34.77 -19.19
CA ARG A 370 30.70 -36.04 -19.18
C ARG A 370 30.57 -36.68 -20.56
N ASP A 371 30.49 -35.88 -21.63
CA ASP A 371 30.47 -36.39 -23.00
C ASP A 371 31.88 -36.76 -23.51
N GLU A 372 32.92 -36.09 -23.00
CA GLU A 372 34.33 -36.31 -23.38
C GLU A 372 35.04 -37.37 -22.53
N SER A 373 34.48 -37.85 -21.41
CA SER A 373 35.10 -38.89 -20.58
C SER A 373 35.12 -40.30 -21.21
N TYR A 374 34.73 -40.44 -22.48
CA TYR A 374 34.85 -41.67 -23.27
C TYR A 374 36.21 -41.79 -24.00
N PHE A 375 37.05 -40.75 -24.04
CA PHE A 375 38.42 -40.83 -24.55
C PHE A 375 39.42 -40.15 -23.58
N MET A 376 40.37 -40.93 -23.06
CA MET A 376 41.33 -40.61 -22.00
C MET A 376 42.32 -39.46 -22.29
N LEU A 377 42.64 -38.64 -21.28
CA LEU A 377 43.89 -38.63 -20.46
C LEU A 377 43.99 -37.34 -19.63
N GLN A 378 44.46 -37.46 -18.38
CA GLN A 378 44.71 -36.36 -17.44
C GLN A 378 45.90 -35.50 -17.88
N ASP A 379 45.74 -34.18 -17.79
CA ASP A 379 46.85 -33.25 -17.59
C ASP A 379 46.43 -32.18 -16.57
N ASP A 380 47.25 -32.03 -15.53
CA ASP A 380 47.11 -31.04 -14.46
C ASP A 380 47.62 -29.67 -14.93
N SER A 381 46.79 -28.61 -14.79
CA SER A 381 47.30 -27.23 -14.81
C SER A 381 46.48 -26.29 -13.92
N SER A 382 47.05 -26.07 -12.74
CA SER A 382 47.05 -24.90 -11.84
C SER A 382 46.11 -23.70 -12.04
N ASP A 383 45.39 -23.41 -10.94
CA ASP A 383 44.83 -22.15 -10.42
C ASP A 383 45.15 -20.82 -11.14
N SER A 384 44.10 -20.11 -11.55
CA SER A 384 44.14 -18.71 -12.00
C SER A 384 43.04 -17.81 -11.43
N SER A 385 42.38 -18.16 -10.31
CA SER A 385 41.17 -17.45 -9.87
C SER A 385 41.41 -16.09 -9.19
N SER A 386 42.64 -15.78 -8.76
CA SER A 386 42.90 -14.59 -7.91
C SER A 386 43.20 -13.28 -8.66
N THR A 387 43.49 -13.32 -9.97
CA THR A 387 43.86 -12.12 -10.76
C THR A 387 42.68 -11.48 -11.52
N SER A 388 41.58 -12.21 -11.71
CA SER A 388 40.40 -11.70 -12.42
C SER A 388 39.50 -10.80 -11.56
N GLU A 389 39.47 -11.00 -10.24
CA GLU A 389 38.63 -10.21 -9.32
C GLU A 389 39.07 -8.74 -9.25
N THR A 390 40.38 -8.48 -9.17
CA THR A 390 40.95 -7.12 -9.11
C THR A 390 40.84 -6.36 -10.42
N THR A 391 40.95 -7.04 -11.56
CA THR A 391 40.81 -6.41 -12.89
C THR A 391 39.37 -5.96 -13.14
N GLY A 392 38.38 -6.75 -12.69
CA GLY A 392 36.96 -6.42 -12.83
C GLY A 392 36.50 -5.20 -12.04
N ASP A 393 36.98 -5.08 -10.81
CA ASP A 393 36.66 -3.93 -9.97
C ASP A 393 37.26 -2.63 -10.52
N LEU A 394 38.44 -2.70 -11.16
CA LEU A 394 39.07 -1.54 -11.80
C LEU A 394 38.28 -1.04 -13.00
N GLU A 395 37.79 -1.94 -13.87
CA GLU A 395 36.93 -1.59 -15.00
C GLU A 395 35.60 -0.97 -14.53
N ALA A 396 34.99 -1.57 -13.51
CA ALA A 396 33.77 -1.06 -12.90
C ALA A 396 33.96 0.33 -12.28
N LEU A 397 35.08 0.57 -11.59
CA LEU A 397 35.42 1.90 -11.06
C LEU A 397 35.70 2.90 -12.18
N GLN A 398 36.35 2.48 -13.27
CA GLN A 398 36.61 3.33 -14.44
C GLN A 398 35.32 3.73 -15.15
N TYR A 399 34.33 2.83 -15.22
CA TYR A 399 33.00 3.14 -15.77
C TYR A 399 32.31 4.28 -15.01
N LEU A 400 32.40 4.25 -13.68
CA LEU A 400 31.81 5.26 -12.79
C LEU A 400 32.51 6.63 -12.82
N GLN A 401 33.65 6.74 -13.49
CA GLN A 401 34.28 8.03 -13.76
C GLN A 401 33.56 8.73 -14.92
N ASP A 402 33.16 9.98 -14.71
CA ASP A 402 32.72 10.85 -15.80
C ASP A 402 33.96 11.30 -16.58
N ARG A 403 33.98 11.07 -17.90
CA ARG A 403 35.10 11.50 -18.78
C ARG A 403 35.04 12.98 -19.16
N ASP A 404 34.05 13.72 -18.67
CA ASP A 404 33.79 15.12 -19.03
C ASP A 404 33.75 16.04 -17.79
N THR A 405 34.85 16.09 -17.04
CA THR A 405 35.19 17.23 -16.16
C THR A 405 36.61 17.67 -16.41
#